data_AF-A0A3D3LAK8-F1
#
_entry.id   AF-A0A3D3LAK8-F1
#
_cell.length_a   1.000
_cell.length_b   1.000
_cell.length_c   1.000
_cell.angle_alpha   90.00
_cell.angle_beta   90.00
_cell.angle_gamma   90.00
#
_symmetry.space_group_name_H-M   'P 1'
#
loop_
_entity.id
_entity.type
_entity.pdbx_description
1 polymer ?
#
loop_
_entity_poly.entity_id
_entity_poly.type
_entity_poly.pdbx_seq_one_letter_code
_entity_poly.pdbx_strand_id
1 'polypeptide(L)' 'MPRVSRLILVLGDQLDLESEAFDGFNAGEDAVWMAEAAAESVKVWSTKAR' A
#
# COMPACT_ATOMS: atom_id res chain seq x y z
N MET A 1 9.94 -20.74 4.68
CA MET A 1 9.38 -19.37 4.79
C MET A 1 9.94 -18.59 3.61
N PRO A 2 9.13 -18.19 2.61
CA PRO A 2 9.62 -17.25 1.60
C PRO A 2 10.11 -15.99 2.32
N ARG A 3 11.33 -15.56 2.02
CA ARG A 3 11.94 -14.40 2.65
C ARG A 3 11.55 -13.19 1.81
N VAL A 4 10.72 -12.32 2.38
CA VAL A 4 10.38 -11.06 1.72
C VAL A 4 11.61 -10.15 1.75
N SER A 5 12.10 -9.74 0.58
CA SER A 5 13.25 -8.84 0.44
C SER A 5 12.82 -7.37 0.53
N ARG A 6 11.63 -7.03 0.03
CA ARG A 6 11.08 -5.67 -0.01
C ARG A 6 9.58 -5.68 0.28
N LEU A 7 9.17 -4.77 1.16
CA LEU A 7 7.76 -4.52 1.48
C LEU A 7 7.34 -3.18 0.85
N ILE A 8 6.39 -3.23 -0.06
CA ILE A 8 5.82 -2.04 -0.69
C ILE A 8 4.54 -1.68 0.06
N LEU A 9 4.55 -0.53 0.73
CA LEU A 9 3.39 0.04 1.40
C LEU A 9 2.58 0.86 0.39
N VAL A 10 1.29 0.53 0.26
CA VAL A 10 0.34 1.31 -0.55
C VAL A 10 -0.63 2.01 0.40
N LEU A 11 -0.70 3.34 0.30
CA LEU A 11 -1.67 4.14 1.06
C LEU A 11 -3.00 4.23 0.29
N GLY A 12 -4.08 4.56 1.01
CA GLY A 12 -5.44 4.58 0.45
C GLY A 12 -5.66 5.58 -0.71
N ASP A 13 -4.81 6.60 -0.82
CA ASP A 13 -4.81 7.59 -1.90
C ASP A 13 -3.82 7.26 -3.04
N GLN A 14 -3.06 6.17 -2.93
CA GLN A 14 -2.03 5.74 -3.88
C GLN A 14 -2.44 4.48 -4.65
N LEU A 15 -3.74 4.27 -4.87
CA LEU A 15 -4.29 3.13 -5.61
C LEU A 15 -4.09 3.28 -7.12
N ASP A 16 -2.83 3.18 -7.55
CA ASP A 16 -2.41 3.26 -8.95
C ASP A 16 -1.53 2.05 -9.32
N LEU A 17 -1.97 1.28 -10.30
CA LEU A 17 -1.25 0.11 -10.81
C LEU A 17 0.00 0.49 -11.61
N GLU A 18 0.06 1.72 -12.13
CA GLU A 18 1.21 2.26 -12.87
C GLU A 18 2.16 3.05 -11.94
N SER A 19 1.97 2.94 -10.62
CA SER A 19 2.85 3.59 -9.64
C SER A 19 4.30 3.12 -9.79
N GLU A 20 5.24 4.07 -9.83
CA GLU A 20 6.69 3.83 -9.78
C GLU A 20 7.10 3.00 -8.54
N ALA A 21 6.26 2.93 -7.50
CA ALA A 21 6.48 2.07 -6.34
C ALA A 21 6.58 0.58 -6.72
N PHE A 22 5.99 0.16 -7.84
CA PHE A 22 6.03 -1.20 -8.37
C PHE A 22 7.15 -1.44 -9.39
N ASP A 23 8.01 -0.45 -9.66
CA ASP A 23 9.11 -0.64 -10.61
C ASP A 23 10.06 -1.74 -10.16
N GLY A 24 10.22 -2.74 -11.04
CA GLY A 24 11.02 -3.93 -10.76
C GLY A 24 10.44 -4.82 -9.66
N PHE A 25 9.11 -4.81 -9.44
CA PHE A 25 8.44 -5.71 -8.50
C PHE A 25 8.58 -7.19 -8.90
N ASN A 26 8.98 -8.03 -7.96
CA ASN A 26 9.11 -9.48 -8.08
C ASN A 26 8.13 -10.18 -7.13
N ALA A 27 7.06 -10.76 -7.66
CA ALA A 27 6.04 -11.45 -6.88
C ALA A 27 6.54 -12.68 -6.08
N GLY A 28 7.74 -13.19 -6.38
CA GLY A 28 8.36 -14.29 -5.62
C GLY A 28 9.14 -13.84 -4.38
N GLU A 29 9.50 -12.56 -4.28
CA GLU A 29 10.41 -12.02 -3.25
C GLU A 29 9.86 -10.77 -2.56
N ASP A 30 8.96 -10.04 -3.20
CA ASP A 30 8.37 -8.82 -2.69
C ASP A 30 6.96 -9.06 -2.16
N ALA A 31 6.54 -8.22 -1.22
CA ALA A 31 5.18 -8.20 -0.72
C ALA A 31 4.60 -6.79 -0.82
N VAL A 32 3.32 -6.71 -1.17
CA VAL A 32 2.54 -5.48 -1.12
C VAL A 32 1.70 -5.52 0.15
N TRP A 33 1.69 -4.43 0.91
CA TRP A 33 0.87 -4.31 2.11
C TRP A 33 0.05 -3.03 2.07
N MET A 34 -1.23 -3.19 2.38
CA MET A 34 -2.20 -2.13 2.52
C MET A 34 -3.14 -2.54 3.66
N ALA A 35 -3.47 -1.61 4.54
CA ALA A 35 -4.39 -1.85 5.63
C ALA A 35 -5.27 -0.62 5.84
N GLU A 36 -6.54 -0.86 6.14
CA GLU A 36 -7.41 0.18 6.67
C GLU A 36 -6.98 0.47 8.12
N ALA A 37 -6.17 1.52 8.31
CA ALA A 37 -5.70 1.90 9.62
C ALA A 37 -6.69 2.87 10.29
N ALA A 38 -7.30 2.45 11.41
CA ALA A 38 -8.25 3.28 12.17
C ALA A 38 -7.68 4.66 12.59
N ALA A 39 -6.35 4.78 12.70
CA ALA A 39 -5.66 6.03 13.04
C ALA A 39 -5.69 7.08 11.92
N GLU A 40 -5.90 6.70 10.65
CA GLU A 40 -5.95 7.64 9.52
C GLU A 40 -7.24 8.47 9.50
N SER A 41 -8.33 7.95 10.09
CA SER A 41 -9.62 8.66 10.21
C SER A 41 -9.69 9.70 11.33
N VAL A 42 -8.63 9.86 12.14
CA VAL A 42 -8.62 10.77 13.31
C VAL A 42 -7.90 12.09 13.03
N LYS A 43 -7.07 12.16 11.97
CA LYS A 43 -6.21 13.31 11.70
C LYS A 43 -6.81 14.34 10.74
N VAL A 44 -7.71 13.94 9.85
CA VAL A 44 -8.48 14.81 8.96
C VAL A 44 -9.85 14.17 8.76
N TRP A 45 -10.92 14.96 8.74
CA TRP A 45 -12.29 14.50 8.49
C TRP A 45 -12.35 13.86 7.09
N SER A 46 -12.24 12.53 7.03
CA SER A 46 -12.35 11.82 5.75
C SER A 46 -13.81 11.83 5.33
N THR A 47 -14.17 12.71 4.38
CA THR A 47 -15.45 12.62 3.69
C THR A 47 -15.52 11.23 3.04
N LYS A 48 -16.60 10.47 3.29
CA LYS A 48 -16.84 9.19 2.62
C LYS A 48 -16.67 9.39 1.10
N ALA A 49 -15.68 8.73 0.51
CA ALA A 49 -15.60 8.59 -0.94
C ALA A 49 -16.83 7.79 -1.40
N ARG A 50 -17.45 8.24 -2.50
CA ARG A 50 -18.70 7.71 -3.04
C ARG A 50 -18.46 6.53 -3.96
#